data_AF-A0A8D3DSG5-F1
#
_entry.id   AF-A0A8D3DSG5-F1
#
_cell.length_a   1.000
_cell.length_b   1.000
_cell.length_c   1.000
_cell.angle_alpha   90.00
_cell.angle_beta   90.00
_cell.angle_gamma   90.00
#
_symmetry.space_group_name_H-M   'P 1'
#
loop_
_entity.id
_entity.type
_entity.pdbx_description
1 polymer ?
#
loop_
_entity_poly.entity_id
_entity_poly.type
_entity_poly.pdbx_seq_one_letter_code
_entity_poly.pdbx_strand_id
1 'polypeptide(L)'
;MDSIFHEKQPSGNMDDSGFFSIQVISNALRVWGLELILFNSREYQSLMINPINENAFICNYKEHWFTIRKLGQQWFNLNSLLTGPELISDTYLALFLAQLQQEGYSIFVIRGNLPECEAEQILRFMRVQQQQRPRLIGEDEAQTSAGYVLVDDTM
;
A
#
# COMPACT_ATOMS: atom_id res chain seq x y z
N MET A 1 -45.47 -0.99 26.16
CA MET A 1 -44.82 -2.31 26.03
C MET A 1 -43.97 -2.21 24.79
N ASP A 2 -42.83 -1.53 24.94
CA ASP A 2 -41.98 -1.12 23.82
C ASP A 2 -41.18 -2.32 23.36
N SER A 3 -41.66 -2.93 22.28
CA SER A 3 -40.96 -4.00 21.57
C SER A 3 -39.65 -3.47 21.04
N ILE A 4 -38.57 -3.96 21.65
CA ILE A 4 -37.18 -3.74 21.30
C ILE A 4 -36.97 -4.15 19.83
N PHE A 5 -36.78 -3.15 18.97
CA PHE A 5 -36.21 -3.35 17.64
C PHE A 5 -34.77 -3.82 17.83
N HIS A 6 -34.53 -5.12 17.67
CA HIS A 6 -33.19 -5.64 17.40
C HIS A 6 -32.82 -5.23 15.96
N GLU A 7 -32.29 -4.01 15.80
CA GLU A 7 -31.51 -3.69 14.62
C GLU A 7 -30.30 -4.61 14.62
N LYS A 8 -30.38 -5.63 13.77
CA LYS A 8 -29.29 -6.48 13.35
C LYS A 8 -28.18 -5.53 12.89
N GLN A 9 -27.17 -5.30 13.74
CA GLN A 9 -25.99 -4.52 13.39
C GLN A 9 -25.46 -5.09 12.07
N PRO A 10 -25.55 -4.36 10.94
CA PRO A 10 -24.92 -4.83 9.72
C PRO A 10 -23.44 -4.90 10.04
N SER A 11 -22.83 -6.06 9.83
CA SER A 11 -21.41 -6.22 10.03
C SER A 11 -20.69 -5.09 9.29
N GLY A 12 -20.06 -4.16 10.03
CA GLY A 12 -19.29 -3.03 9.49
C GLY A 12 -18.00 -3.47 8.78
N ASN A 13 -18.03 -4.65 8.16
CA ASN A 13 -16.93 -5.31 7.49
C ASN A 13 -17.02 -5.23 5.97
N MET A 14 -18.14 -4.72 5.44
CA MET A 14 -18.36 -4.48 4.02
C MET A 14 -19.39 -3.35 3.89
N ASP A 15 -19.01 -2.24 3.26
CA ASP A 15 -19.95 -1.26 2.72
C ASP A 15 -20.30 -1.67 1.27
N ASP A 16 -21.49 -1.30 0.81
CA ASP A 16 -22.01 -1.52 -0.55
C ASP A 16 -21.13 -0.85 -1.65
N SER A 17 -20.13 -0.07 -1.25
CA SER A 17 -19.07 0.50 -2.11
C SER A 17 -17.88 -0.44 -2.38
N GLY A 18 -17.80 -1.62 -1.75
CA GLY A 18 -16.67 -2.56 -1.89
C GLY A 18 -15.50 -2.29 -0.92
N PHE A 19 -15.73 -1.50 0.13
CA PHE A 19 -14.74 -1.25 1.18
C PHE A 19 -14.64 -2.41 2.16
N PHE A 20 -13.47 -3.06 2.19
CA PHE A 20 -13.16 -4.05 3.20
C PHE A 20 -12.61 -3.38 4.45
N SER A 21 -13.18 -3.68 5.62
CA SER A 21 -12.59 -3.26 6.89
C SER A 21 -11.22 -3.91 7.06
N ILE A 22 -10.32 -3.25 7.80
CA ILE A 22 -9.00 -3.82 8.16
C ILE A 22 -9.12 -5.21 8.80
N GLN A 23 -10.25 -5.52 9.44
CA GLN A 23 -10.54 -6.82 10.04
C GLN A 23 -10.67 -7.92 8.99
N VAL A 24 -11.20 -7.63 7.80
CA VAL A 24 -11.26 -8.58 6.68
C VAL A 24 -9.85 -8.92 6.21
N ILE A 25 -8.99 -7.91 6.03
CA ILE A 25 -7.58 -8.11 5.64
C ILE A 25 -6.85 -8.93 6.72
N SER A 26 -7.03 -8.58 8.00
CA SER A 26 -6.43 -9.31 9.13
C SER A 26 -6.88 -10.78 9.17
N ASN A 27 -8.17 -11.05 8.99
CA ASN A 27 -8.70 -12.41 8.97
C ASN A 27 -8.24 -13.21 7.76
N ALA A 28 -8.21 -12.58 6.57
CA ALA A 28 -7.70 -13.23 5.36
C ALA A 28 -6.24 -13.62 5.52
N LEU A 29 -5.39 -12.71 6.03
CA LEU A 29 -3.99 -12.99 6.32
C LEU A 29 -3.82 -14.09 7.36
N ARG A 30 -4.66 -14.13 8.39
CA ARG A 30 -4.63 -15.17 9.43
C ARG A 30 -4.83 -16.58 8.88
N VAL A 31 -5.65 -16.75 7.83
CA VAL A 31 -5.82 -18.07 7.15
C VAL A 31 -4.51 -18.57 6.56
N TRP A 32 -3.64 -17.66 6.12
CA TRP A 32 -2.30 -17.95 5.60
C TRP A 32 -1.22 -18.00 6.69
N GLY A 33 -1.59 -17.89 7.96
CA GLY A 33 -0.64 -17.80 9.08
C GLY A 33 0.16 -16.50 9.08
N LEU A 34 -0.38 -15.44 8.47
CA LEU A 34 0.22 -14.11 8.44
C LEU A 34 -0.41 -13.23 9.52
N GLU A 35 0.43 -12.49 10.22
CA GLU A 35 0.04 -11.52 11.23
C GLU A 35 0.16 -10.11 10.68
N LEU A 36 -0.81 -9.27 11.04
CA LEU A 36 -0.86 -7.87 10.64
C LEU A 36 -0.68 -7.00 11.89
N ILE A 37 0.42 -6.26 11.95
CA ILE A 37 0.80 -5.45 13.12
C ILE A 37 0.83 -3.98 12.71
N LEU A 38 0.23 -3.09 13.50
CA LEU A 38 0.31 -1.66 13.24
C LEU A 38 1.75 -1.15 13.46
N PHE A 39 2.34 -0.51 12.47
CA PHE A 39 3.70 0.01 12.51
C PHE A 39 3.88 1.12 13.58
N ASN A 40 2.82 1.90 13.85
CA ASN A 40 2.81 2.91 14.92
C ASN A 40 2.46 2.34 16.32
N SER A 41 2.34 1.02 16.47
CA SER A 41 2.11 0.43 17.79
C SER A 41 3.36 0.60 18.68
N ARG A 42 3.15 0.84 19.98
CA ARG A 42 4.26 0.84 20.96
C ARG A 42 5.02 -0.48 20.95
N GLU A 43 4.34 -1.59 20.74
CA GLU A 43 4.94 -2.91 20.63
C GLU A 43 5.96 -2.95 19.48
N TYR A 44 5.57 -2.52 18.29
CA TYR A 44 6.47 -2.49 17.13
C TYR A 44 7.65 -1.53 17.33
N GLN A 45 7.42 -0.33 17.87
CA GLN A 45 8.47 0.64 18.14
C GLN A 45 9.46 0.16 19.23
N SER A 46 8.96 -0.54 20.24
CA SER A 46 9.78 -1.07 21.35
C SER A 46 10.70 -2.21 20.89
N LEU A 47 10.33 -2.92 19.83
CA LEU A 47 11.13 -4.00 19.28
C LEU A 47 12.37 -3.50 18.52
N MET A 48 12.48 -2.19 18.21
CA MET A 48 13.57 -1.60 17.42
C MET A 48 13.90 -2.40 16.14
N ILE A 49 12.90 -3.01 15.53
CA ILE A 49 13.10 -3.83 14.33
C ILE A 49 13.29 -2.91 13.14
N ASN A 50 14.41 -3.10 12.45
CA ASN A 50 14.70 -2.38 11.22
C ASN A 50 13.65 -2.75 10.16
N PRO A 51 12.94 -1.77 9.56
CA PRO A 51 11.87 -2.05 8.59
C PRO A 51 12.35 -2.81 7.34
N ILE A 52 13.64 -2.74 7.02
CA ILE A 52 14.26 -3.50 5.90
C ILE A 52 14.25 -5.03 6.10
N ASN A 53 14.08 -5.49 7.35
CA ASN A 53 14.05 -6.91 7.70
C ASN A 53 12.66 -7.53 7.57
N GLU A 54 11.63 -6.71 7.43
CA GLU A 54 10.28 -7.18 7.19
C GLU A 54 10.13 -7.61 5.72
N ASN A 55 9.06 -8.35 5.41
CA ASN A 55 8.84 -8.86 4.06
C ASN A 55 7.78 -8.07 3.27
N ALA A 56 6.81 -7.48 3.96
CA ALA A 56 5.76 -6.69 3.33
C ALA A 56 5.12 -5.70 4.31
N PHE A 57 4.62 -4.61 3.74
CA PHE A 57 3.82 -3.59 4.41
C PHE A 57 2.54 -3.37 3.63
N ILE A 58 1.45 -3.10 4.35
CA ILE A 58 0.20 -2.59 3.78
C ILE A 58 0.02 -1.19 4.31
N CYS A 59 -0.23 -0.25 3.42
CA CYS A 59 -0.47 1.13 3.75
C CYS A 59 -1.90 1.51 3.35
N ASN A 60 -2.55 2.28 4.21
CA ASN A 60 -3.87 2.82 3.96
C ASN A 60 -3.90 4.32 4.18
N TYR A 61 -4.49 5.04 3.22
CA TYR A 61 -4.76 6.47 3.34
C TYR A 61 -6.06 6.82 2.68
N LYS A 62 -6.97 7.43 3.46
CA LYS A 62 -8.28 7.91 2.99
C LYS A 62 -8.89 6.95 1.98
N GLU A 63 -9.16 5.72 2.44
CA GLU A 63 -9.83 4.71 1.63
C GLU A 63 -8.98 4.09 0.50
N HIS A 64 -7.72 4.47 0.34
CA HIS A 64 -6.81 3.84 -0.63
C HIS A 64 -5.87 2.84 0.03
N TRP A 65 -5.89 1.57 -0.40
CA TRP A 65 -4.98 0.52 0.06
C TRP A 65 -3.89 0.25 -0.98
N PHE A 66 -2.64 0.25 -0.54
CA PHE A 66 -1.52 -0.20 -1.36
C PHE A 66 -0.55 -1.04 -0.54
N THR A 67 0.26 -1.85 -1.24
CA THR A 67 1.19 -2.79 -0.61
C THR A 67 2.61 -2.45 -1.03
N ILE A 68 3.53 -2.54 -0.08
CA ILE A 68 4.97 -2.48 -0.33
C ILE A 68 5.52 -3.86 -0.02
N ARG A 69 6.07 -4.58 -1.00
CA ARG A 69 6.57 -5.94 -0.82
C ARG A 69 8.03 -6.05 -1.19
N LYS A 70 8.79 -6.80 -0.39
CA LYS A 70 10.15 -7.21 -0.71
C LYS A 70 10.09 -8.41 -1.64
N LEU A 71 10.71 -8.29 -2.80
CA LEU A 71 10.84 -9.37 -3.78
C LEU A 71 12.34 -9.55 -4.08
N GLY A 72 12.86 -10.74 -3.78
CA GLY A 72 14.29 -11.03 -3.85
C GLY A 72 15.07 -10.16 -2.85
N GLN A 73 15.81 -9.18 -3.36
CA GLN A 73 16.61 -8.25 -2.55
C GLN A 73 16.16 -6.78 -2.70
N GLN A 74 14.98 -6.54 -3.26
CA GLN A 74 14.50 -5.20 -3.60
C GLN A 74 13.08 -4.97 -3.12
N TRP A 75 12.75 -3.73 -2.78
CA TRP A 75 11.41 -3.33 -2.36
C TRP A 75 10.63 -2.78 -3.55
N PHE A 76 9.35 -3.12 -3.60
CA PHE A 76 8.46 -2.65 -4.65
C PHE A 76 7.19 -2.07 -4.02
N ASN A 77 6.87 -0.85 -4.40
CA ASN A 77 5.60 -0.21 -4.16
C ASN A 77 4.61 -0.66 -5.24
N LEU A 78 3.59 -1.39 -4.80
CA LEU A 78 2.52 -1.97 -5.62
C LEU A 78 1.25 -1.14 -5.47
N ASN A 79 1.40 0.19 -5.52
CA ASN A 79 0.26 1.09 -5.53
C ASN A 79 -0.52 0.95 -6.84
N SER A 80 -1.81 0.63 -6.74
CA SER A 80 -2.69 0.45 -7.90
C SER A 80 -2.92 1.72 -8.71
N LEU A 81 -2.61 2.90 -8.15
CA LEU A 81 -2.62 4.16 -8.87
C LEU A 81 -1.39 4.34 -9.76
N LEU A 82 -0.38 3.50 -9.64
CA LEU A 82 0.81 3.57 -10.49
C LEU A 82 0.61 2.70 -11.73
N THR A 83 1.13 3.18 -12.86
CA THR A 83 1.19 2.44 -14.14
C THR A 83 1.95 1.11 -14.05
N GLY A 84 2.73 0.92 -12.97
CA GLY A 84 3.43 -0.32 -12.68
C GLY A 84 4.09 -0.30 -11.30
N PRO A 85 4.80 -1.36 -10.92
CA PRO A 85 5.52 -1.42 -9.65
C PRO A 85 6.64 -0.37 -9.61
N GLU A 86 6.71 0.39 -8.52
CA GLU A 86 7.81 1.34 -8.27
C GLU A 86 8.87 0.70 -7.38
N LEU A 87 10.12 0.74 -7.84
CA LEU A 87 11.27 0.23 -7.13
C LEU A 87 11.68 1.20 -6.01
N ILE A 88 11.77 0.67 -4.80
CA ILE A 88 12.24 1.35 -3.59
C ILE A 88 13.56 0.72 -3.16
N SER A 89 14.57 1.57 -2.88
CA SER A 89 15.83 1.10 -2.27
C SER A 89 15.67 0.94 -0.76
N ASP A 90 16.48 0.08 -0.15
CA ASP A 90 16.49 -0.12 1.30
C ASP A 90 16.70 1.19 2.08
N THR A 91 17.57 2.07 1.57
CA THR A 91 17.84 3.38 2.15
C THR A 91 16.67 4.35 2.03
N TYR A 92 15.88 4.25 0.96
CA TYR A 92 14.73 5.12 0.74
C TYR A 92 13.49 4.62 1.48
N LEU A 93 13.37 3.31 1.69
CA LEU A 93 12.21 2.70 2.36
C LEU A 93 11.90 3.35 3.72
N ALA A 94 12.91 3.51 4.57
CA ALA A 94 12.71 4.10 5.90
C ALA A 94 12.17 5.53 5.81
N LEU A 95 12.69 6.32 4.85
CA LEU A 95 12.21 7.69 4.61
C LEU A 95 10.78 7.69 4.06
N PHE A 96 10.48 6.78 3.13
CA PHE A 96 9.15 6.63 2.56
C PHE A 96 8.12 6.29 3.64
N LEU A 97 8.39 5.29 4.48
CA LEU A 97 7.51 4.93 5.59
C LEU A 97 7.34 6.08 6.58
N ALA A 98 8.41 6.81 6.92
CA ALA A 98 8.32 7.97 7.81
C ALA A 98 7.45 9.09 7.22
N GLN A 99 7.55 9.34 5.91
CA GLN A 99 6.70 10.31 5.22
C GLN A 99 5.23 9.89 5.28
N LEU A 100 4.92 8.63 4.96
CA LEU A 100 3.56 8.10 5.05
C LEU A 100 2.99 8.26 6.47
N GLN A 101 3.78 8.01 7.52
CA GLN A 101 3.34 8.27 8.90
C GLN A 101 3.01 9.74 9.16
N GLN A 102 3.85 10.67 8.68
CA GLN A 102 3.61 12.11 8.85
C GLN A 102 2.36 12.59 8.11
N GLU A 103 2.09 12.03 6.94
CA GLU A 103 0.89 12.32 6.16
C GLU A 103 -0.38 11.71 6.79
N GLY A 104 -0.23 10.86 7.82
CA GLY A 104 -1.34 10.22 8.54
C GLY A 104 -1.78 8.87 7.95
N TYR A 105 -0.93 8.22 7.16
CA TYR A 105 -1.20 6.88 6.65
C TYR A 105 -1.19 5.86 7.80
N SER A 106 -2.13 4.93 7.75
CA SER A 106 -2.07 3.74 8.60
C SER A 106 -1.18 2.71 7.92
N ILE A 107 -0.01 2.47 8.51
CA ILE A 107 0.97 1.50 8.01
C ILE A 107 0.88 0.25 8.87
N PHE A 108 0.77 -0.89 8.21
CA PHE A 108 0.72 -2.20 8.81
C PHE A 108 1.86 -3.07 8.28
N VAL A 109 2.53 -3.76 9.17
CA VAL A 109 3.59 -4.71 8.86
C VAL A 109 2.97 -6.10 8.76
N ILE A 110 3.30 -6.83 7.70
CA ILE A 110 2.92 -8.23 7.58
C ILE A 110 4.07 -9.10 8.06
N ARG A 111 3.82 -9.89 9.10
CA ARG A 111 4.72 -10.93 9.59
C ARG A 111 4.22 -12.32 9.27
N GLY A 112 5.16 -13.26 9.12
CA GLY A 112 4.90 -14.65 8.78
C GLY A 112 5.51 -15.03 7.44
N ASN A 113 5.22 -16.25 7.00
CA ASN A 113 5.80 -16.80 5.79
C ASN A 113 4.89 -16.51 4.59
N LEU A 114 5.28 -15.53 3.77
CA LEU A 114 4.54 -15.23 2.54
C LEU A 114 4.66 -16.40 1.57
N PRO A 115 3.62 -16.69 0.78
CA PRO A 115 3.70 -17.71 -0.26
C PRO A 115 4.76 -17.32 -1.29
N GLU A 116 5.52 -18.32 -1.73
CA GLU A 116 6.50 -18.15 -2.80
C GLU A 116 5.81 -17.65 -4.08
N CYS A 117 6.43 -16.70 -4.77
CA CYS A 117 5.96 -16.22 -6.06
C CYS A 117 7.06 -16.27 -7.11
N GLU A 118 6.67 -16.46 -8.37
CA GLU A 118 7.61 -16.53 -9.51
C GLU A 118 8.46 -15.26 -9.63
N ALA A 119 7.87 -14.09 -9.36
CA ALA A 119 8.59 -12.82 -9.35
C ALA A 119 9.76 -12.84 -8.36
N GLU A 120 9.59 -13.44 -7.19
CA GLU A 120 10.67 -13.56 -6.21
C GLU A 120 11.80 -14.48 -6.72
N GLN A 121 11.45 -15.58 -7.39
CA GLN A 121 12.45 -16.50 -7.97
C GLN A 121 13.28 -15.80 -9.04
N ILE A 122 12.65 -15.01 -9.92
CA ILE A 122 13.32 -14.25 -10.98
C ILE A 122 14.18 -13.13 -10.36
N LEU A 123 13.62 -12.37 -9.42
CA LEU A 123 14.28 -11.22 -8.79
C LEU A 123 15.40 -11.60 -7.81
N ARG A 124 15.51 -12.88 -7.45
CA ARG A 124 16.70 -13.43 -6.77
C ARG A 124 17.93 -13.43 -7.68
N PHE A 125 17.75 -13.65 -8.99
CA PHE A 125 18.84 -13.72 -9.96
C PHE A 125 19.01 -12.44 -10.78
N MET A 126 17.94 -11.66 -10.94
CA MET A 126 17.94 -10.43 -11.72
C MET A 126 17.52 -9.23 -10.86
N ARG A 127 18.37 -8.20 -10.82
CA ARG A 127 18.04 -6.93 -10.15
C ARG A 127 17.32 -6.02 -11.14
N VAL A 128 16.15 -5.53 -10.76
CA VAL A 128 15.43 -4.53 -11.54
C VAL A 128 16.14 -3.19 -11.38
N GLN A 129 16.49 -2.58 -12.50
CA GLN A 129 16.92 -1.19 -12.57
C GLN A 129 15.79 -0.39 -13.20
N GLN A 130 15.16 0.44 -12.38
CA GLN A 130 14.10 1.32 -12.85
C GLN A 130 14.71 2.67 -13.23
N GLN A 131 14.74 2.98 -14.52
CA GLN A 131 15.28 4.25 -15.02
C GLN A 131 14.31 5.43 -14.80
N GLN A 132 13.00 5.17 -14.78
CA GLN A 132 11.96 6.16 -14.57
C GLN A 132 10.93 5.64 -13.57
N ARG A 133 10.53 6.48 -12.61
CA ARG A 133 9.43 6.15 -11.69
C ARG A 133 8.13 6.02 -12.49
N PRO A 134 7.24 5.07 -12.14
CA PRO A 134 5.97 4.92 -12.84
C PRO A 134 5.13 6.17 -12.58
N ARG A 135 4.38 6.60 -13.60
CA ARG A 135 3.45 7.73 -13.48
C ARG A 135 2.18 7.30 -12.78
N LEU A 136 1.49 8.26 -12.17
CA LEU A 136 0.16 8.05 -11.64
C LEU A 136 -0.82 7.91 -12.81
N ILE A 137 -1.63 6.86 -12.76
CA ILE A 137 -2.71 6.60 -13.72
C ILE A 137 -3.70 7.76 -13.58
N GLY A 138 -3.76 8.61 -14.61
CA GLY A 138 -4.56 9.85 -14.63
C GLY A 138 -3.78 11.13 -14.89
N GLU A 139 -2.43 11.11 -14.84
CA GLU A 139 -1.63 12.31 -15.17
C GLU A 139 -1.74 12.74 -16.64
N ASP A 140 -2.09 11.83 -17.55
CA ASP A 140 -2.28 12.14 -18.96
C ASP A 140 -3.51 13.04 -19.19
N GLU A 141 -4.57 12.96 -18.37
CA GLU A 141 -5.76 13.82 -18.53
C GLU A 141 -5.49 15.28 -18.09
N ALA A 142 -4.61 15.48 -17.11
CA ALA A 142 -4.27 16.80 -16.58
C ALA A 142 -3.31 17.59 -17.49
N GLN A 143 -2.43 16.92 -18.25
CA GLN A 143 -1.49 17.61 -19.15
C GLN A 143 -2.14 18.04 -20.48
N THR A 144 -3.17 17.34 -20.97
CA THR A 144 -3.89 17.75 -22.19
C THR A 144 -4.76 19.00 -22.02
N SER A 145 -5.16 19.37 -20.80
CA SER A 145 -6.02 20.55 -20.57
C SER A 145 -5.25 21.85 -20.32
N ALA A 146 -3.97 21.79 -19.96
CA ALA A 146 -3.13 22.97 -19.74
C ALA A 146 -2.37 23.45 -21.00
N GLY A 147 -2.40 22.68 -22.09
CA GLY A 147 -1.61 22.95 -23.31
C GLY A 147 -2.31 23.73 -24.43
N TYR A 148 -3.58 24.11 -24.28
CA TYR A 148 -4.38 24.74 -25.36
C TYR A 148 -4.79 26.20 -25.11
N VAL A 149 -4.16 26.91 -24.19
CA VAL A 149 -4.35 28.36 -24.06
C VAL A 149 -3.03 29.04 -24.38
N LEU A 150 -3.09 30.05 -25.26
CA LEU A 150 -1.99 30.89 -25.77
C LEU A 150 -1.38 30.43 -27.11
N VAL A 151 -2.13 30.53 -28.20
CA VAL A 151 -1.78 31.38 -29.35
C VAL A 151 -2.97 31.47 -30.31
N ASP A 152 -3.62 32.63 -30.33
CA ASP A 152 -4.06 33.26 -31.59
C ASP A 152 -4.45 34.71 -31.26
N ASP A 153 -3.42 35.53 -31.12
CA ASP A 153 -3.49 36.97 -31.31
C ASP A 153 -2.84 37.22 -32.68
N THR A 154 -3.48 38.05 -33.52
CA THR A 154 -3.07 38.52 -34.86
C THR A 154 -3.69 37.82 -36.10
N MET A 155 -4.88 38.28 -36.53
CA MET A 155 -5.07 39.09 -37.76
C MET A 155 -6.51 39.57 -37.89
#